data_AF-G9BHS0-F1
#
_entry.id   AF-G9BHS0-F1
#
_cell.length_a   1.000
_cell.length_b   1.000
_cell.length_c   1.000
_cell.angle_alpha   90.00
_cell.angle_beta   90.00
_cell.angle_gamma   90.00
#
_symmetry.space_group_name_H-M   'P 1'
#
loop_
_entity.id
_entity.type
_entity.pdbx_description
1 polymer ?
#
loop_
_entity_poly.entity_id
_entity_poly.type
_entity_poly.pdbx_seq_one_letter_code
_entity_poly.pdbx_strand_id
1 'polypeptide(L)'
;MSYVSMTAIFLFVSFFEIGPGPIPWFMVAEFFSQGPRPAALAMAAFSNWTCNFIIALCFQYIADFCGPYVFFLFAGVVLAFTLFTFFKVPETKG
;
A
#
# COMPACT_ATOMS: atom_id res chain seq x y z
N MET A 1 -20.23 -17.83 -8.75
CA MET A 1 -19.28 -16.73 -9.01
C MET A 1 -19.23 -15.70 -7.87
N SER A 2 -20.38 -15.21 -7.35
CA SER A 2 -20.41 -14.23 -6.26
C SER A 2 -19.61 -14.62 -5.00
N TYR A 3 -19.76 -15.85 -4.50
CA TYR A 3 -19.02 -16.32 -3.31
C TYR A 3 -17.49 -16.38 -3.50
N VAL A 4 -17.02 -16.70 -4.72
CA VAL A 4 -15.58 -16.75 -5.03
C VAL A 4 -15.00 -15.34 -4.99
N SER A 5 -15.67 -14.38 -5.62
CA SER A 5 -15.27 -12.96 -5.58
C SER A 5 -15.27 -12.39 -4.17
N MET A 6 -16.29 -12.69 -3.36
CA MET A 6 -16.34 -12.29 -1.95
C MET A 6 -15.15 -12.84 -1.17
N THR A 7 -14.89 -14.14 -1.29
CA THR A 7 -13.78 -14.81 -0.59
C THR A 7 -12.43 -14.20 -0.98
N ALA A 8 -12.22 -13.93 -2.27
CA ALA A 8 -11.00 -13.29 -2.75
C ALA A 8 -10.80 -11.88 -2.19
N ILE A 9 -11.87 -11.07 -2.12
CA ILE A 9 -11.81 -9.72 -1.52
C ILE A 9 -11.50 -9.80 -0.02
N PHE A 10 -12.16 -10.69 0.72
CA PHE A 10 -11.88 -10.85 2.15
C PHE A 10 -10.45 -11.32 2.43
N LEU A 11 -9.93 -12.24 1.63
CA LEU A 11 -8.53 -12.66 1.73
C LEU A 11 -7.58 -11.49 1.44
N PHE A 12 -7.83 -10.73 0.38
CA PHE A 12 -7.03 -9.56 0.04
C PHE A 12 -7.00 -8.53 1.19
N VAL A 13 -8.16 -8.17 1.74
CA VAL A 13 -8.25 -7.25 2.88
C VAL A 13 -7.53 -7.81 4.10
N SER A 14 -7.70 -9.09 4.41
CA SER A 14 -7.03 -9.72 5.55
C SER A 14 -5.50 -9.65 5.44
N PHE A 15 -4.93 -9.96 4.27
CA PHE A 15 -3.49 -9.85 4.05
C PHE A 15 -2.99 -8.41 4.02
N PHE A 16 -3.80 -7.48 3.53
CA PHE A 16 -3.48 -6.06 3.57
C PHE A 16 -3.35 -5.57 5.01
N GLU A 17 -4.31 -5.91 5.88
CA GLU A 17 -4.30 -5.49 7.29
C GLU A 17 -3.21 -6.18 8.13
N ILE A 18 -2.69 -7.33 7.72
CA ILE A 18 -1.56 -7.98 8.41
C ILE A 18 -0.24 -7.23 8.17
N GLY A 19 -0.10 -6.54 7.03
CA GLY A 19 1.17 -5.93 6.66
C GLY A 19 1.05 -4.52 6.10
N PRO A 20 0.76 -4.36 4.79
CA PRO A 20 0.78 -3.05 4.13
C PRO A 20 -0.14 -1.99 4.73
N GLY A 21 -1.23 -2.38 5.39
CA GLY A 21 -2.16 -1.47 6.07
C GLY A 21 -1.50 -0.76 7.25
N PRO A 22 -1.10 -1.48 8.32
CA PRO A 22 -0.53 -0.85 9.52
C PRO A 22 0.96 -0.51 9.42
N ILE A 23 1.79 -1.39 8.84
CA ILE A 23 3.26 -1.33 9.00
C ILE A 23 3.88 0.01 8.56
N PRO A 24 3.52 0.60 7.40
CA PRO A 24 4.13 1.85 6.95
C PRO A 24 3.95 3.03 7.92
N TRP A 25 2.88 3.04 8.73
CA TRP A 25 2.62 4.10 9.70
C TRP A 25 3.58 4.07 10.89
N PHE A 26 3.99 2.87 11.32
CA PHE A 26 4.91 2.68 12.45
C PHE A 26 6.38 2.74 11.99
N MET A 27 6.67 2.15 10.84
CA MET A 27 8.01 2.05 10.27
C MET A 27 8.72 3.41 10.13
N VAL A 28 7.99 4.47 9.76
CA VAL A 28 8.57 5.81 9.63
C VAL A 28 9.04 6.37 10.98
N ALA A 29 8.35 6.04 12.08
CA ALA A 29 8.80 6.46 13.41
C ALA A 29 10.05 5.69 13.87
N GLU A 30 10.18 4.43 13.44
CA GLU A 30 11.29 3.53 13.79
C GLU A 30 12.57 3.85 13.00
N PHE A 31 12.45 4.24 11.72
CA PHE A 31 13.59 4.58 10.89
C PHE A 31 14.30 5.88 11.27
N PHE A 32 13.61 6.81 11.93
CA PHE A 32 14.13 8.15 12.17
C PHE A 32 14.36 8.42 13.66
N SER A 33 15.52 9.02 13.97
CA SER A 33 15.82 9.56 15.29
C SER A 33 14.88 10.72 15.64
N GLN A 34 14.81 11.10 16.93
CA GLN A 34 13.80 12.04 17.44
C GLN A 34 13.80 13.40 16.73
N GLY A 35 14.98 13.92 16.34
CA GLY A 35 15.11 15.21 15.65
C GLY A 35 14.37 15.26 14.30
N PRO A 36 14.73 14.42 13.31
CA PRO A 36 14.09 14.43 11.99
C PRO A 36 12.70 13.79 11.95
N ARG A 37 12.32 13.02 12.97
CA ARG A 37 11.08 12.21 12.96
C ARG A 37 9.80 13.00 12.64
N PRO A 38 9.53 14.19 13.21
CA PRO A 38 8.31 14.93 12.87
C PRO A 38 8.22 15.30 11.39
N ALA A 39 9.33 15.70 10.78
CA ALA A 39 9.39 16.01 9.36
C ALA A 39 9.22 14.76 8.49
N ALA A 40 9.86 13.64 8.86
CA ALA A 40 9.71 12.38 8.16
C ALA A 40 8.26 11.86 8.18
N LEU A 41 7.59 11.93 9.33
CA LEU A 41 6.18 11.55 9.47
C LEU A 41 5.26 12.46 8.62
N ALA A 42 5.50 13.76 8.62
CA ALA A 42 4.74 14.70 7.79
C ALA A 42 4.89 14.39 6.29
N MET A 43 6.11 14.12 5.83
CA MET A 43 6.40 13.74 4.44
C MET A 43 5.77 12.40 4.05
N ALA A 44 5.81 11.41 4.95
CA ALA A 44 5.18 10.11 4.73
C ALA A 44 3.65 10.24 4.63
N ALA A 45 3.03 11.00 5.55
CA ALA A 45 1.59 11.27 5.52
C ALA A 45 1.18 12.04 4.26
N PHE A 46 1.94 13.08 3.89
CA PHE A 46 1.69 13.83 2.65
C PHE A 46 1.76 12.93 1.42
N SER A 47 2.78 12.05 1.35
CA SER A 47 2.93 11.10 0.26
C SER A 47 1.76 10.12 0.20
N ASN A 48 1.33 9.59 1.35
CA ASN A 48 0.18 8.69 1.46
C ASN A 48 -1.11 9.35 0.96
N TRP A 49 -1.44 10.54 1.49
CA TRP A 49 -2.66 11.25 1.13
C TRP A 49 -2.67 11.72 -0.32
N THR A 50 -1.53 12.12 -0.85
CA THR A 50 -1.39 12.48 -2.26
C THR A 50 -1.62 11.26 -3.16
N CYS A 51 -1.03 10.11 -2.85
CA CYS A 51 -1.28 8.87 -3.60
C CYS A 51 -2.76 8.45 -3.50
N ASN A 52 -3.35 8.54 -2.31
CA ASN A 52 -4.77 8.24 -2.11
C ASN A 52 -5.66 9.14 -2.97
N PHE A 53 -5.39 10.45 -2.98
CA PHE A 53 -6.11 11.42 -3.80
C PHE A 53 -6.00 11.10 -5.30
N ILE A 54 -4.80 10.80 -5.80
CA ILE A 54 -4.58 10.43 -7.21
C ILE A 54 -5.37 9.17 -7.57
N ILE A 55 -5.31 8.12 -6.75
CA ILE A 55 -6.05 6.87 -6.99
C ILE A 55 -7.56 7.12 -6.94
N ALA A 56 -8.06 7.89 -5.96
CA ALA A 56 -9.47 8.21 -5.84
C ALA A 56 -10.00 8.95 -7.08
N LEU A 57 -9.20 9.83 -7.69
CA LEU A 57 -9.58 10.52 -8.93
C LEU A 57 -9.47 9.62 -10.18
N CYS A 58 -8.43 8.80 -10.27
CA CYS A 58 -8.09 8.10 -11.51
C CYS A 58 -8.70 6.70 -11.63
N PHE A 59 -9.06 6.06 -10.51
CA PHE A 59 -9.41 4.64 -10.48
C PHE A 59 -10.56 4.30 -11.43
N GLN A 60 -11.63 5.10 -11.46
CA GLN A 60 -12.78 4.82 -12.32
C GLN A 60 -12.38 4.83 -13.81
N TYR A 61 -11.59 5.81 -14.25
CA TYR A 61 -11.11 5.87 -15.64
C TYR A 61 -10.24 4.67 -16.00
N ILE A 62 -9.38 4.23 -15.08
CA ILE A 62 -8.51 3.06 -15.28
C ILE A 62 -9.34 1.78 -15.31
N ALA A 63 -10.32 1.65 -14.42
CA ALA A 63 -11.22 0.51 -14.34
C ALA A 63 -12.10 0.40 -15.59
N ASP A 64 -12.61 1.51 -16.11
CA ASP A 64 -13.41 1.55 -17.34
C ASP A 64 -12.56 1.17 -18.57
N PHE A 65 -11.30 1.59 -18.61
CA PHE A 65 -10.36 1.24 -19.69
C PHE A 65 -9.90 -0.23 -19.65
N CYS A 66 -9.55 -0.73 -18.46
CA CYS A 66 -8.99 -2.08 -18.30
C CYS A 66 -10.06 -3.17 -18.11
N GLY A 67 -11.29 -2.78 -17.75
CA GLY A 67 -12.35 -3.68 -17.33
C GLY A 67 -11.87 -4.63 -16.20
N PRO A 68 -12.18 -5.93 -16.27
CA PRO A 68 -11.82 -6.89 -15.21
C PRO A 68 -10.30 -7.08 -15.03
N TYR A 69 -9.48 -6.67 -16.01
CA TYR A 69 -8.03 -6.81 -15.94
C TYR A 69 -7.34 -5.77 -15.04
N VAL A 70 -8.09 -4.77 -14.53
CA VAL A 70 -7.55 -3.73 -13.62
C VAL A 70 -6.83 -4.34 -12.40
N PHE A 71 -7.29 -5.49 -11.91
CA PHE A 71 -6.66 -6.18 -10.78
C PHE A 71 -5.25 -6.70 -11.11
N PHE A 72 -4.94 -7.06 -12.36
CA PHE A 72 -3.58 -7.46 -12.75
C PHE A 72 -2.61 -6.28 -12.71
N LEU A 73 -3.07 -5.08 -13.06
CA LEU A 73 -2.27 -3.86 -12.94
C LEU A 73 -1.88 -3.63 -11.47
N PHE A 74 -2.86 -3.66 -10.56
CA PHE A 74 -2.59 -3.51 -9.13
C PHE A 74 -1.79 -4.66 -8.53
N ALA A 75 -1.98 -5.90 -9.00
CA ALA A 75 -1.15 -7.03 -8.60
C ALA A 75 0.32 -6.82 -8.98
N GLY A 76 0.60 -6.25 -10.16
CA GLY A 76 1.96 -5.88 -10.57
C GLY A 76 2.58 -4.81 -9.66
N VAL A 77 1.78 -3.82 -9.25
CA VAL A 77 2.22 -2.78 -8.29
C VAL A 77 2.53 -3.40 -6.92
N VAL A 78 1.66 -4.27 -6.41
CA VAL A 78 1.89 -4.98 -5.14
C VAL A 78 3.14 -5.86 -5.21
N LEU A 79 3.37 -6.57 -6.33
CA LEU A 79 4.57 -7.37 -6.53
C LEU A 79 5.84 -6.51 -6.52
N ALA A 80 5.83 -5.38 -7.22
CA ALA A 80 6.96 -4.45 -7.24
C ALA A 80 7.29 -3.92 -5.83
N PHE A 81 6.28 -3.53 -5.05
CA PHE A 81 6.48 -3.11 -3.67
C PHE A 81 6.92 -4.26 -2.76
N THR A 82 6.41 -5.47 -2.97
CA THR A 82 6.86 -6.66 -2.23
C THR A 82 8.35 -6.91 -2.44
N LEU A 83 8.82 -6.83 -3.69
CA LEU A 83 10.24 -6.95 -4.01
C LEU A 83 11.06 -5.80 -3.42
N PHE A 84 10.57 -4.57 -3.51
CA PHE A 84 11.22 -3.42 -2.88
C PHE A 84 11.37 -3.62 -1.37
N THR A 85 10.30 -4.01 -0.68
CA THR A 85 10.33 -4.31 0.76
C THR A 85 11.35 -5.39 1.07
N PHE A 86 11.32 -6.51 0.33
CA PHE A 86 12.24 -7.62 0.56
C PHE A 86 13.73 -7.24 0.41
N PHE A 87 14.07 -6.42 -0.59
CA PHE A 87 15.48 -6.10 -0.90
C PHE A 87 16.00 -4.80 -0.28
N LYS A 88 15.13 -3.85 0.05
CA LYS A 88 15.53 -2.47 0.44
C LYS A 88 15.12 -2.07 1.84
N VAL A 89 14.08 -2.67 2.40
CA VAL A 89 13.56 -2.27 3.71
C VAL A 89 14.20 -3.17 4.76
N PRO A 90 15.11 -2.65 5.60
CA PRO A 90 15.70 -3.45 6.68
C PRO A 90 14.68 -3.68 7.79
N GLU A 91 14.86 -4.78 8.52
CA GLU A 91 14.08 -5.06 9.73
C GLU A 91 14.43 -4.04 10.82
N THR A 92 13.39 -3.43 11.41
CA THR A 92 13.50 -2.41 12.46
C THR A 92 13.12 -2.93 13.83
N LYS A 93 12.52 -4.11 13.90
CA LYS A 93 12.07 -4.71 15.15
C LYS A 93 13.25 -5.02 16.09
N GLY A 94 13.18 -4.45 17.30
CA GLY A 94 14.07 -4.68 18.43
C GLY A 94 13.26 -4.73 19.72
#